data_AF-A0A653J1F9-F1
#
_entry.id   AF-A0A653J1F9-F1
#
_cell.length_a   1.000
_cell.length_b   1.000
_cell.length_c   1.000
_cell.angle_alpha   90.00
_cell.angle_beta   90.00
_cell.angle_gamma   90.00
#
_symmetry.space_group_name_H-M   'P 1'
#
loop_
_entity.id
_entity.type
_entity.pdbx_description
1 polymer ?
#
loop_
_entity_poly.entity_id
_entity_poly.type
_entity_poly.pdbx_seq_one_letter_code
_entity_poly.pdbx_strand_id
1 'polypeptide(L)'
;MTQMAIAYIGGAPAEEECAQLGHTPNFGRYNRLEVYTYKAAIIARWGAPPESVKLLAEPCRHDFGTYYEVQAHYDEDDQAAADYVAAIEEGLARWIDVGFLQPVVYGPNGSVRSINYDTRNEAVQRTIVSLERQRIEGFGTPAEAMYIDNLRAAFPDAATRADAMLSQISTERQIRRPEHRRVGIYFPYRLTFYPEMFNKHRGPGYLDGDVIDVTAHELRLARRSYIMCDIATVKTLDEALALCWEHMARYVIA
;
A
#
# COMPACT_ATOMS: atom_id res chain seq x y z
N MET A 1 -39.79 -11.72 6.01
CA MET A 1 -38.79 -11.28 5.02
C MET A 1 -37.84 -10.44 5.80
N THR A 2 -36.62 -10.93 6.02
CA THR A 2 -35.59 -10.18 6.73
C THR A 2 -35.17 -9.00 5.86
N GLN A 3 -35.15 -7.80 6.43
CA GLN A 3 -34.86 -6.58 5.69
C GLN A 3 -33.33 -6.46 5.57
N MET A 4 -32.82 -6.57 4.34
CA MET A 4 -31.40 -6.35 4.08
C MET A 4 -31.10 -4.85 4.12
N ALA A 5 -30.20 -4.45 5.03
CA ALA A 5 -29.65 -3.10 5.12
C ALA A 5 -28.42 -2.96 4.19
N ILE A 6 -28.13 -1.72 3.80
CA ILE A 6 -26.97 -1.38 2.96
C ILE A 6 -26.17 -0.28 3.65
N ALA A 7 -24.89 -0.55 3.90
CA ALA A 7 -23.91 0.46 4.29
C ALA A 7 -23.01 0.83 3.10
N TYR A 8 -22.76 2.13 2.94
CA TYR A 8 -22.01 2.71 1.83
C TYR A 8 -20.59 3.04 2.30
N ILE A 9 -19.59 2.27 1.87
CA ILE A 9 -18.21 2.38 2.37
C ILE A 9 -17.34 3.29 1.48
N GLY A 10 -17.73 3.47 0.22
CA GLY A 10 -17.03 4.34 -0.74
C GLY A 10 -16.11 3.59 -1.72
N GLY A 11 -15.46 4.34 -2.62
CA GLY A 11 -14.68 3.78 -3.74
C GLY A 11 -13.20 3.57 -3.48
N ALA A 12 -12.65 4.26 -2.47
CA ALA A 12 -11.25 4.28 -2.07
C ALA A 12 -11.15 4.81 -0.62
N PRO A 13 -9.98 4.73 0.04
CA PRO A 13 -9.75 5.36 1.34
C PRO A 13 -10.03 6.86 1.34
N ALA A 14 -10.51 7.39 2.47
CA ALA A 14 -11.06 8.75 2.56
C ALA A 14 -10.04 9.88 2.36
N GLU A 15 -8.76 9.65 2.67
CA GLU A 15 -7.68 10.65 2.55
C GLU A 15 -6.83 10.47 1.29
N GLU A 16 -7.28 9.69 0.31
CA GLU A 16 -6.51 9.35 -0.89
C GLU A 16 -7.20 9.86 -2.16
N GLU A 17 -6.39 10.31 -3.12
CA GLU A 17 -6.88 10.63 -4.46
C GLU A 17 -7.47 9.36 -5.11
N CYS A 18 -8.57 9.52 -5.84
CA CYS A 18 -9.25 8.41 -6.52
C CYS A 18 -9.79 8.84 -7.89
N ALA A 19 -10.19 7.86 -8.71
CA ALA A 19 -10.75 8.14 -10.02
C ALA A 19 -11.96 9.07 -9.90
N GLN A 20 -11.96 10.16 -10.67
CA GLN A 20 -13.01 11.18 -10.68
C GLN A 20 -13.85 11.06 -11.94
N LEU A 21 -15.16 10.87 -11.78
CA LEU A 21 -16.10 10.75 -12.89
C LEU A 21 -16.12 12.05 -13.70
N GLY A 22 -16.00 11.94 -15.03
CA GLY A 22 -15.93 13.09 -15.93
C GLY A 22 -14.56 13.77 -16.02
N HIS A 23 -13.59 13.40 -15.19
CA HIS A 23 -12.24 13.98 -15.18
C HIS A 23 -11.15 12.97 -15.51
N THR A 24 -11.18 11.79 -14.87
CA THR A 24 -10.16 10.77 -15.05
C THR A 24 -10.31 10.07 -16.41
N PRO A 25 -9.28 10.06 -17.28
CA PRO A 25 -9.30 9.27 -18.50
C PRO A 25 -9.51 7.79 -18.18
N ASN A 26 -10.27 7.06 -19.00
CA ASN A 26 -10.59 5.65 -18.74
C ASN A 26 -11.19 5.38 -17.33
N PHE A 27 -11.94 6.35 -16.78
CA PHE A 27 -12.55 6.31 -15.44
C PHE A 27 -13.05 4.93 -15.01
N GLY A 28 -13.90 4.28 -15.81
CA GLY A 28 -14.50 2.99 -15.44
C GLY A 28 -13.50 1.84 -15.27
N ARG A 29 -12.29 1.92 -15.87
CA ARG A 29 -11.20 0.98 -15.59
C ARG A 29 -10.63 1.22 -14.19
N TYR A 30 -10.29 2.47 -13.90
CA TYR A 30 -9.58 2.83 -12.67
C TYR A 30 -10.47 2.79 -11.44
N ASN A 31 -11.69 3.31 -11.53
CA ASN A 31 -12.66 3.21 -10.45
C ASN A 31 -12.96 1.75 -10.08
N ARG A 32 -13.10 0.84 -11.05
CA ARG A 32 -13.25 -0.61 -10.73
C ARG A 32 -12.00 -1.20 -10.08
N LEU A 33 -10.81 -0.89 -10.60
CA LEU A 33 -9.56 -1.35 -10.02
C LEU A 33 -9.43 -0.91 -8.55
N GLU A 34 -9.74 0.37 -8.27
CA GLU A 34 -9.74 0.94 -6.93
C GLU A 34 -10.75 0.26 -6.03
N VAL A 35 -12.02 0.17 -6.42
CA VAL A 35 -13.09 -0.47 -5.61
C VAL A 35 -12.77 -1.92 -5.27
N TYR A 36 -12.29 -2.70 -6.25
CA TYR A 36 -11.92 -4.09 -5.98
C TYR A 36 -10.70 -4.20 -5.08
N THR A 37 -9.74 -3.28 -5.20
CA THR A 37 -8.57 -3.24 -4.32
C THR A 37 -8.95 -2.75 -2.92
N TYR A 38 -9.87 -1.80 -2.81
CA TYR A 38 -10.35 -1.24 -1.54
C TYR A 38 -11.10 -2.29 -0.73
N LYS A 39 -11.93 -3.09 -1.41
CA LYS A 39 -12.55 -4.27 -0.79
C LYS A 39 -11.49 -5.23 -0.22
N ALA A 40 -10.37 -5.45 -0.89
CA ALA A 40 -9.29 -6.30 -0.36
C ALA A 40 -8.55 -5.65 0.82
N ALA A 41 -8.38 -4.33 0.80
CA ALA A 41 -7.79 -3.54 1.88
C ALA A 41 -8.66 -3.56 3.15
N ILE A 42 -9.99 -3.45 3.01
CA ILE A 42 -10.95 -3.64 4.11
C ILE A 42 -10.79 -5.05 4.72
N ILE A 43 -10.76 -6.08 3.86
CA ILE A 43 -10.55 -7.46 4.33
C ILE A 43 -9.20 -7.62 5.04
N ALA A 44 -8.14 -6.93 4.61
CA ALA A 44 -6.85 -6.98 5.31
C ALA A 44 -6.99 -6.50 6.76
N ARG A 45 -7.67 -5.38 7.00
CA ARG A 45 -7.82 -4.76 8.32
C ARG A 45 -8.78 -5.53 9.23
N TRP A 46 -9.95 -5.91 8.73
CA TRP A 46 -11.05 -6.44 9.56
C TRP A 46 -11.36 -7.92 9.32
N GLY A 47 -10.64 -8.58 8.41
CA GLY A 47 -10.90 -9.98 8.05
C GLY A 47 -12.05 -10.12 7.06
N ALA A 48 -12.30 -11.37 6.66
CA ALA A 48 -13.42 -11.68 5.77
C ALA A 48 -14.76 -11.41 6.46
N PRO A 49 -15.77 -10.89 5.73
CA PRO A 49 -17.09 -10.67 6.30
C PRO A 49 -17.72 -11.99 6.79
N PRO A 50 -18.56 -11.95 7.84
CA PRO A 50 -19.45 -13.05 8.19
C PRO A 50 -20.29 -13.51 6.98
N GLU A 51 -20.79 -14.75 7.01
CA GLU A 51 -21.51 -15.32 5.86
C GLU A 51 -22.74 -14.49 5.45
N SER A 52 -23.40 -13.87 6.42
CA SER A 52 -24.57 -12.99 6.29
C SER A 52 -24.24 -11.60 5.71
N VAL A 53 -22.96 -11.20 5.68
CA VAL A 53 -22.52 -9.91 5.11
C VAL A 53 -21.94 -10.13 3.71
N LYS A 54 -22.47 -9.39 2.73
CA LYS A 54 -21.92 -9.34 1.37
C LYS A 54 -21.26 -7.99 1.13
N LEU A 55 -19.93 -7.99 1.04
CA LEU A 55 -19.18 -6.86 0.50
C LEU A 55 -19.21 -6.91 -1.03
N LEU A 56 -19.81 -5.91 -1.66
CA LEU A 56 -20.06 -5.87 -3.11
C LEU A 56 -19.47 -4.60 -3.73
N ALA A 57 -19.15 -4.69 -5.02
CA ALA A 57 -18.76 -3.53 -5.83
C ALA A 57 -19.99 -3.11 -6.63
N GLU A 58 -20.74 -2.13 -6.12
CA GLU A 58 -22.07 -1.78 -6.64
C GLU A 58 -22.02 -0.54 -7.53
N PRO A 59 -22.76 -0.51 -8.66
CA PRO A 59 -22.83 0.64 -9.53
C PRO A 59 -23.75 1.73 -8.95
N CYS A 60 -23.20 2.91 -8.75
CA CYS A 60 -23.92 4.12 -8.35
C CYS A 60 -24.11 5.04 -9.55
N ARG A 61 -25.37 5.34 -9.86
CA ARG A 61 -25.75 6.19 -10.99
C ARG A 61 -25.73 7.65 -10.57
N HIS A 62 -25.01 8.47 -11.33
CA HIS A 62 -24.98 9.91 -11.20
C HIS A 62 -25.28 10.56 -12.57
N ASP A 63 -25.61 11.84 -12.58
CA ASP A 63 -25.90 12.59 -13.82
C ASP A 63 -24.73 12.61 -14.82
N PHE A 64 -23.50 12.34 -14.36
CA PHE A 64 -22.28 12.33 -15.18
C PHE A 64 -21.85 10.92 -15.61
N GLY A 65 -22.64 9.90 -15.26
CA GLY A 65 -22.36 8.49 -15.54
C GLY A 65 -22.45 7.60 -14.31
N THR A 66 -21.96 6.37 -14.44
CA THR A 66 -21.98 5.37 -13.37
C THR A 66 -20.57 5.23 -12.78
N TYR A 67 -20.45 5.39 -11.47
CA TYR A 67 -19.28 4.98 -10.71
C TYR A 67 -19.59 3.72 -9.92
N TYR A 68 -18.56 3.08 -9.38
CA TYR A 68 -18.68 1.94 -8.48
C TYR A 68 -18.12 2.33 -7.11
N GLU A 69 -18.65 1.70 -6.08
CA GLU A 69 -18.17 1.80 -4.70
C GLU A 69 -18.32 0.46 -3.98
N VAL A 70 -17.67 0.34 -2.82
CA VAL A 70 -17.87 -0.80 -1.93
C VAL A 70 -19.13 -0.56 -1.09
N GLN A 71 -20.04 -1.53 -1.12
CA GLN A 71 -21.22 -1.56 -0.27
C GLN A 71 -21.24 -2.85 0.56
N ALA A 72 -21.70 -2.76 1.80
CA ALA A 72 -21.97 -3.91 2.65
C ALA A 72 -23.48 -4.16 2.70
N HIS A 73 -23.91 -5.32 2.22
CA HIS A 73 -25.32 -5.75 2.30
C HIS A 73 -25.41 -6.77 3.43
N TYR A 74 -26.27 -6.51 4.41
CA TYR A 74 -26.29 -7.29 5.65
C TYR A 74 -27.66 -7.31 6.31
N ASP A 75 -27.85 -8.27 7.19
CA ASP A 75 -29.03 -8.38 8.04
C ASP A 75 -28.78 -7.60 9.33
N GLU A 76 -29.56 -6.55 9.59
CA GLU A 76 -29.41 -5.73 10.79
C GLU A 76 -29.81 -6.46 12.07
N ASP A 77 -30.61 -7.53 11.97
CA ASP A 77 -31.00 -8.38 13.10
C ASP A 77 -29.91 -9.41 13.47
N ASP A 78 -28.91 -9.62 12.59
CA ASP A 78 -27.72 -10.43 12.90
C ASP A 78 -26.65 -9.57 13.56
N GLN A 79 -26.49 -9.72 14.88
CA GLN A 79 -25.52 -8.95 15.67
C GLN A 79 -24.09 -9.04 15.12
N ALA A 80 -23.65 -10.21 14.65
CA ALA A 80 -22.30 -10.35 14.11
C ALA A 80 -22.13 -9.60 12.79
N ALA A 81 -23.20 -9.54 11.99
CA ALA A 81 -23.23 -8.77 10.76
C ALA A 81 -23.23 -7.26 11.05
N ALA A 82 -24.07 -6.80 11.98
CA ALA A 82 -24.14 -5.42 12.41
C ALA A 82 -22.82 -4.92 13.00
N ASP A 83 -22.18 -5.71 13.87
CA ASP A 83 -20.88 -5.38 14.47
C ASP A 83 -19.77 -5.27 13.41
N TYR A 84 -19.74 -6.22 12.45
CA TYR A 84 -18.77 -6.16 11.35
C TYR A 84 -18.98 -4.92 10.48
N VAL A 85 -20.23 -4.61 10.11
CA VAL A 85 -20.54 -3.45 9.27
C VAL A 85 -20.21 -2.13 9.98
N ALA A 86 -20.57 -2.00 11.26
CA ALA A 86 -20.21 -0.84 12.07
C ALA A 86 -18.67 -0.65 12.15
N ALA A 87 -17.90 -1.74 12.20
CA ALA A 87 -16.44 -1.66 12.26
C ALA A 87 -15.79 -1.17 10.95
N ILE A 88 -16.44 -1.39 9.80
CA ILE A 88 -15.91 -1.02 8.48
C ILE A 88 -16.53 0.23 7.88
N GLU A 89 -17.59 0.78 8.49
CA GLU A 89 -18.42 1.85 7.92
C GLU A 89 -17.60 3.10 7.58
N GLU A 90 -16.68 3.50 8.46
CA GLU A 90 -15.76 4.63 8.24
C GLU A 90 -14.69 4.34 7.18
N GLY A 91 -14.49 3.06 6.82
CA GLY A 91 -13.48 2.64 5.87
C GLY A 91 -12.04 2.88 6.36
N LEU A 92 -11.10 2.94 5.42
CA LEU A 92 -9.70 3.27 5.70
C LEU A 92 -9.45 4.75 5.44
N ALA A 93 -8.51 5.34 6.18
CA ALA A 93 -7.99 6.67 5.86
C ALA A 93 -7.08 6.59 4.63
N ARG A 94 -6.11 5.67 4.62
CA ARG A 94 -5.11 5.53 3.53
C ARG A 94 -4.89 4.09 3.11
N TRP A 95 -4.38 3.89 1.90
CA TRP A 95 -4.02 2.55 1.40
C TRP A 95 -2.91 1.89 2.23
N ILE A 96 -1.96 2.72 2.66
CA ILE A 96 -0.74 2.26 3.34
C ILE A 96 -1.01 1.78 4.77
N ASP A 97 -2.14 2.14 5.38
CA ASP A 97 -2.53 1.72 6.73
C ASP A 97 -2.64 0.18 6.87
N VAL A 98 -2.78 -0.50 5.73
CA VAL A 98 -2.84 -1.96 5.58
C VAL A 98 -1.81 -2.49 4.57
N GLY A 99 -0.78 -1.71 4.26
CA GLY A 99 0.35 -2.11 3.41
C GLY A 99 0.07 -2.12 1.90
N PHE A 100 -1.10 -1.63 1.45
CA PHE A 100 -1.37 -1.47 0.02
C PHE A 100 -0.75 -0.15 -0.48
N LEU A 101 -0.27 -0.15 -1.72
CA LEU A 101 -0.07 1.11 -2.43
C LEU A 101 -1.39 1.55 -3.07
N GLN A 102 -1.53 2.85 -3.31
CA GLN A 102 -2.60 3.38 -4.15
C GLN A 102 -2.58 2.67 -5.53
N PRO A 103 -3.68 2.10 -6.03
CA PRO A 103 -3.66 1.36 -7.30
C PRO A 103 -3.28 2.22 -8.51
N VAL A 104 -3.72 3.48 -8.51
CA VAL A 104 -3.49 4.45 -9.57
C VAL A 104 -3.00 5.74 -8.93
N VAL A 105 -1.86 6.26 -9.39
CA VAL A 105 -1.33 7.53 -8.92
C VAL A 105 -1.81 8.63 -9.86
N TYR A 106 -2.56 9.58 -9.31
CA TYR A 106 -3.07 10.72 -10.07
C TYR A 106 -2.11 11.91 -10.03
N GLY A 107 -2.14 12.68 -11.11
CA GLY A 107 -1.55 14.00 -11.22
C GLY A 107 -2.63 15.08 -11.22
N PRO A 108 -2.23 16.34 -11.47
CA PRO A 108 -3.18 17.44 -11.59
C PRO A 108 -4.29 17.13 -12.58
N ASN A 109 -5.50 17.61 -12.27
CA ASN A 109 -6.71 17.48 -13.10
C ASN A 109 -7.15 16.03 -13.40
N GLY A 110 -6.84 15.07 -12.52
CA GLY A 110 -7.23 13.67 -12.68
C GLY A 110 -6.43 12.90 -13.75
N SER A 111 -5.28 13.44 -14.19
CA SER A 111 -4.37 12.75 -15.10
C SER A 111 -3.76 11.52 -14.42
N VAL A 112 -3.57 10.42 -15.16
CA VAL A 112 -2.94 9.21 -14.60
C VAL A 112 -1.43 9.31 -14.79
N ARG A 113 -0.68 9.30 -13.69
CA ARG A 113 0.79 9.33 -13.71
C ARG A 113 1.37 7.93 -13.78
N SER A 114 0.85 7.01 -12.96
CA SER A 114 1.31 5.62 -12.94
C SER A 114 0.22 4.70 -12.43
N ILE A 115 0.35 3.42 -12.74
CA ILE A 115 -0.52 2.34 -12.26
C ILE A 115 0.38 1.37 -11.51
N ASN A 116 0.08 1.12 -10.23
CA ASN A 116 0.89 0.24 -9.39
C ASN A 116 0.54 -1.23 -9.62
N TYR A 117 -0.73 -1.53 -9.96
CA TYR A 117 -1.26 -2.88 -10.18
C TYR A 117 -2.29 -2.87 -11.29
N ASP A 118 -2.37 -3.94 -12.08
CA ASP A 118 -3.43 -4.09 -13.09
C ASP A 118 -4.67 -4.81 -12.54
N THR A 119 -4.54 -5.55 -11.43
CA THR A 119 -5.64 -6.29 -10.82
C THR A 119 -5.58 -6.28 -9.29
N ARG A 120 -6.74 -6.49 -8.64
CA ARG A 120 -6.82 -6.72 -7.18
C ARG A 120 -5.92 -7.86 -6.72
N ASN A 121 -5.88 -8.98 -7.44
CA ASN A 121 -5.09 -10.14 -7.03
C ASN A 121 -3.60 -9.85 -7.06
N GLU A 122 -3.14 -9.03 -8.01
CA GLU A 122 -1.77 -8.52 -8.04
C GLU A 122 -1.48 -7.58 -6.87
N ALA A 123 -2.42 -6.67 -6.55
CA ALA A 123 -2.31 -5.80 -5.39
C ALA A 123 -2.14 -6.61 -4.09
N VAL A 124 -3.03 -7.58 -3.85
CA VAL A 124 -2.97 -8.48 -2.69
C VAL A 124 -1.66 -9.26 -2.64
N GLN A 125 -1.23 -9.86 -3.76
CA GLN A 125 0.04 -10.60 -3.83
C GLN A 125 1.21 -9.70 -3.42
N ARG A 126 1.30 -8.49 -3.98
CA ARG A 126 2.40 -7.56 -3.69
C ARG A 126 2.35 -7.04 -2.26
N THR A 127 1.18 -6.82 -1.69
CA THR A 127 1.01 -6.48 -0.26
C THR A 127 1.55 -7.60 0.62
N ILE A 128 1.13 -8.86 0.40
CA ILE A 128 1.63 -10.01 1.17
C ILE A 128 3.16 -10.12 1.08
N VAL A 129 3.72 -10.03 -0.13
CA VAL A 129 5.18 -10.09 -0.33
C VAL A 129 5.88 -8.96 0.45
N SER A 130 5.35 -7.75 0.42
CA SER A 130 5.98 -6.58 1.05
C SER A 130 5.95 -6.69 2.58
N LEU A 131 4.80 -7.02 3.16
CA LEU A 131 4.63 -7.17 4.61
C LEU A 131 5.41 -8.38 5.16
N GLU A 132 5.40 -9.52 4.46
CA GLU A 132 6.19 -10.70 4.87
C GLU A 132 7.69 -10.41 4.84
N ARG A 133 8.16 -9.62 3.86
CA ARG A 133 9.56 -9.20 3.83
C ARG A 133 9.91 -8.33 5.03
N GLN A 134 9.08 -7.35 5.38
CA GLN A 134 9.29 -6.53 6.58
C GLN A 134 9.33 -7.41 7.84
N ARG A 135 8.41 -8.37 7.96
CA ARG A 135 8.38 -9.32 9.08
C ARG A 135 9.64 -10.18 9.16
N ILE A 136 10.11 -10.76 8.05
CA ILE A 136 11.33 -11.57 7.98
C ILE A 136 12.57 -10.73 8.32
N GLU A 137 12.59 -9.46 7.91
CA GLU A 137 13.70 -8.53 8.15
C GLU A 137 13.64 -7.88 9.55
N GLY A 138 12.64 -8.23 10.37
CA GLY A 138 12.50 -7.79 11.77
C GLY A 138 11.83 -6.43 11.95
N PHE A 139 11.24 -5.87 10.90
CA PHE A 139 10.56 -4.56 10.90
C PHE A 139 9.03 -4.66 10.96
N GLY A 140 8.46 -5.86 10.85
CA GLY A 140 7.01 -6.06 10.86
C GLY A 140 6.37 -5.87 12.24
N THR A 141 5.12 -5.45 12.24
CA THR A 141 4.29 -5.22 13.43
C THR A 141 3.26 -6.36 13.63
N PRO A 142 2.70 -6.52 14.85
CA PRO A 142 1.62 -7.47 15.09
C PRO A 142 0.36 -7.23 14.22
N ALA A 143 0.05 -5.96 13.93
CA ALA A 143 -1.06 -5.60 13.05
C ALA A 143 -0.82 -6.08 11.61
N GLU A 144 0.40 -5.91 11.08
CA GLU A 144 0.74 -6.38 9.74
C GLU A 144 0.71 -7.91 9.63
N ALA A 145 1.09 -8.63 10.69
CA ALA A 145 0.93 -10.09 10.75
C ALA A 145 -0.55 -10.49 10.61
N MET A 146 -1.45 -9.82 11.34
CA MET A 146 -2.89 -10.02 11.21
C MET A 146 -3.40 -9.71 9.79
N TYR A 147 -2.90 -8.65 9.15
CA TYR A 147 -3.27 -8.31 7.77
C TYR A 147 -2.86 -9.40 6.78
N ILE A 148 -1.64 -9.93 6.94
CA ILE A 148 -1.15 -11.05 6.13
C ILE A 148 -2.08 -12.26 6.31
N ASP A 149 -2.43 -12.62 7.54
CA ASP A 149 -3.29 -13.77 7.82
C ASP A 149 -4.68 -13.62 7.19
N ASN A 150 -5.29 -12.43 7.35
CA ASN A 150 -6.58 -12.11 6.75
C ASN A 150 -6.54 -12.19 5.22
N LEU A 151 -5.51 -11.61 4.59
CA LEU A 151 -5.34 -11.65 3.15
C LEU A 151 -5.07 -13.06 2.63
N ARG A 152 -4.28 -13.87 3.35
CA ARG A 152 -4.02 -15.26 2.99
C ARG A 152 -5.30 -16.11 3.05
N ALA A 153 -6.12 -15.92 4.08
CA ALA A 153 -7.39 -16.62 4.22
C ALA A 153 -8.38 -16.25 3.11
N ALA A 154 -8.50 -14.95 2.77
CA ALA A 154 -9.47 -14.47 1.79
C ALA A 154 -9.01 -14.63 0.33
N PHE A 155 -7.71 -14.67 0.06
CA PHE A 155 -7.14 -14.70 -1.29
C PHE A 155 -6.06 -15.79 -1.46
N PRO A 156 -6.42 -17.08 -1.33
CA PRO A 156 -5.45 -18.19 -1.32
C PRO A 156 -4.59 -18.28 -2.60
N ASP A 157 -5.15 -17.94 -3.77
CA ASP A 157 -4.40 -17.92 -5.04
C ASP A 157 -3.36 -16.79 -5.10
N ALA A 158 -3.66 -15.64 -4.49
CA ALA A 158 -2.70 -14.53 -4.40
C ALA A 158 -1.61 -14.85 -3.38
N ALA A 159 -1.98 -15.47 -2.26
CA ALA A 159 -1.04 -15.96 -1.25
C ALA A 159 -0.08 -17.01 -1.82
N THR A 160 -0.58 -18.00 -2.56
CA THR A 160 0.26 -19.02 -3.22
C THR A 160 1.28 -18.39 -4.17
N ARG A 161 0.87 -17.38 -4.95
CA ARG A 161 1.79 -16.62 -5.81
C ARG A 161 2.79 -15.78 -5.03
N ALA A 162 2.38 -15.21 -3.89
CA ALA A 162 3.28 -14.48 -3.01
C ALA A 162 4.34 -15.42 -2.42
N ASP A 163 3.96 -16.61 -1.97
CA ASP A 163 4.88 -17.61 -1.42
C ASP A 163 5.88 -18.13 -2.47
N ALA A 164 5.41 -18.36 -3.70
CA ALA A 164 6.28 -18.70 -4.83
C ALA A 164 7.30 -17.59 -5.11
N MET A 165 6.86 -16.32 -5.09
CA MET A 165 7.74 -15.17 -5.28
C MET A 165 8.75 -15.02 -4.14
N LEU A 166 8.33 -15.15 -2.88
CA LEU A 166 9.22 -15.11 -1.71
C LEU A 166 10.26 -16.25 -1.76
N SER A 167 9.83 -17.45 -2.15
CA SER A 167 10.72 -18.60 -2.35
C SER A 167 11.72 -18.36 -3.47
N GLN A 168 11.28 -17.78 -4.60
CA GLN A 168 12.17 -17.40 -5.69
C GLN A 168 13.20 -16.35 -5.23
N ILE A 169 12.77 -15.29 -4.54
CA ILE A 169 13.66 -14.25 -4.01
C ILE A 169 14.69 -14.85 -3.04
N SER A 170 14.25 -15.74 -2.15
CA SER A 170 15.13 -16.45 -1.21
C SER A 170 16.12 -17.35 -1.95
N THR A 171 15.65 -18.11 -2.93
CA THR A 171 16.45 -19.01 -3.75
C THR A 171 17.47 -18.24 -4.59
N GLU A 172 17.09 -17.11 -5.19
CA GLU A 172 18.03 -16.23 -5.92
C GLU A 172 19.09 -15.63 -4.97
N ARG A 173 18.71 -15.26 -3.74
CA ARG A 173 19.65 -14.85 -2.70
C ARG A 173 20.63 -15.98 -2.34
N GLN A 174 20.19 -17.24 -2.31
CA GLN A 174 21.02 -18.41 -1.98
C GLN A 174 21.90 -18.91 -3.14
N ILE A 175 21.36 -19.02 -4.35
CA ILE A 175 22.04 -19.56 -5.55
C ILE A 175 23.17 -18.64 -6.01
N ARG A 176 22.98 -17.32 -5.93
CA ARG A 176 24.04 -16.39 -6.31
C ARG A 176 25.00 -16.23 -5.13
N ARG A 177 26.22 -16.77 -5.28
CA ARG A 177 27.38 -16.34 -4.46
C ARG A 177 27.38 -14.81 -4.40
N PRO A 178 27.74 -14.17 -3.28
CA PRO A 178 27.77 -12.71 -3.19
C PRO A 178 28.51 -12.06 -4.38
N GLU A 179 29.57 -12.70 -4.87
CA GLU A 179 30.33 -12.30 -6.07
C GLU A 179 29.65 -12.49 -7.45
N HIS A 180 28.60 -13.31 -7.56
CA HIS A 180 27.85 -13.58 -8.81
C HIS A 180 26.55 -12.76 -8.94
N ARG A 181 26.22 -11.94 -7.94
CA ARG A 181 25.13 -10.96 -8.03
C ARG A 181 25.62 -9.83 -8.95
N ARG A 182 25.21 -9.83 -10.23
CA ARG A 182 25.51 -8.73 -11.16
C ARG A 182 24.96 -7.41 -10.61
N VAL A 183 25.75 -6.35 -10.78
CA VAL A 183 25.34 -4.95 -10.55
C VAL A 183 24.07 -4.70 -11.37
N GLY A 184 22.99 -4.33 -10.70
CA GLY A 184 21.70 -4.07 -11.31
C GLY A 184 20.84 -3.28 -10.35
N ILE A 185 20.02 -2.38 -10.91
CA ILE A 185 19.03 -1.61 -10.16
C ILE A 185 17.93 -2.60 -9.73
N TYR A 186 17.90 -2.94 -8.45
CA TYR A 186 16.79 -3.71 -7.89
C TYR A 186 15.57 -2.80 -7.71
N PHE A 187 14.38 -3.41 -7.73
CA PHE A 187 13.07 -2.73 -7.77
C PHE A 187 13.04 -1.45 -6.90
N PRO A 188 12.58 -0.31 -7.43
CA PRO A 188 12.46 0.91 -6.65
C PRO A 188 11.45 0.67 -5.52
N TYR A 189 11.82 1.07 -4.30
CA TYR A 189 10.88 1.20 -3.19
C TYR A 189 10.85 2.67 -2.75
N ARG A 190 9.65 3.17 -2.50
CA ARG A 190 9.42 4.56 -2.08
C ARG A 190 9.53 4.62 -0.57
N LEU A 191 10.44 5.44 -0.07
CA LEU A 191 10.52 5.79 1.35
C LEU A 191 9.85 7.14 1.54
N THR A 192 8.74 7.16 2.26
CA THR A 192 7.95 8.37 2.54
C THR A 192 8.21 8.78 3.99
N PHE A 193 8.79 9.97 4.19
CA PHE A 193 9.15 10.48 5.51
C PHE A 193 8.13 11.50 6.01
N TYR A 194 7.56 11.28 7.19
CA TYR A 194 6.63 12.20 7.85
C TYR A 194 7.37 13.09 8.87
N PRO A 195 7.33 14.43 8.77
CA PRO A 195 8.35 15.28 9.38
C PRO A 195 7.98 15.84 10.75
N GLU A 196 7.04 15.27 11.50
CA GLU A 196 6.53 15.92 12.73
C GLU A 196 7.63 16.18 13.79
N MET A 197 8.74 15.41 13.76
CA MET A 197 9.95 15.66 14.55
C MET A 197 10.97 16.64 13.94
N PHE A 198 10.78 17.12 12.70
CA PHE A 198 11.77 17.83 11.86
C PHE A 198 11.52 19.34 11.70
N ASN A 199 10.33 19.86 12.05
CA ASN A 199 9.95 21.26 11.78
C ASN A 199 10.75 22.31 12.58
N LYS A 200 11.45 21.93 13.66
CA LYS A 200 12.08 22.93 14.55
C LYS A 200 13.42 23.48 14.11
N HIS A 201 14.10 22.92 13.10
CA HIS A 201 15.51 23.26 12.84
C HIS A 201 15.86 23.51 11.36
N ARG A 202 14.86 23.69 10.48
CA ARG A 202 15.13 24.05 9.09
C ARG A 202 15.39 25.56 8.96
N GLY A 203 16.45 25.90 8.21
CA GLY A 203 16.72 27.27 7.79
C GLY A 203 15.61 27.82 6.88
N PRO A 204 15.60 29.13 6.61
CA PRO A 204 14.53 29.79 5.88
C PRO A 204 14.43 29.26 4.44
N GLY A 205 13.32 28.61 4.09
CA GLY A 205 13.05 28.13 2.72
C GLY A 205 12.21 26.86 2.59
N TYR A 206 11.92 26.15 3.69
CA TYR A 206 11.08 24.94 3.69
C TYR A 206 9.78 25.21 4.44
N LEU A 207 8.65 24.79 3.87
CA LEU A 207 7.33 24.93 4.48
C LEU A 207 7.10 23.82 5.52
N ASP A 208 6.41 24.14 6.61
CA ASP A 208 6.04 23.14 7.63
C ASP A 208 5.14 22.06 7.01
N GLY A 209 5.52 20.78 7.18
CA GLY A 209 4.69 19.64 6.77
C GLY A 209 5.06 18.96 5.44
N ASP A 210 6.15 19.34 4.78
CA ASP A 210 6.58 18.71 3.52
C ASP A 210 7.02 17.24 3.72
N VAL A 211 6.25 16.32 3.15
CA VAL A 211 6.60 14.90 3.01
C VAL A 211 7.71 14.76 1.96
N ILE A 212 8.82 14.12 2.32
CA ILE A 212 9.87 13.80 1.35
C ILE A 212 9.68 12.35 0.90
N ASP A 213 9.41 12.20 -0.39
CA ASP A 213 9.46 10.91 -1.06
C ASP A 213 10.83 10.68 -1.66
N VAL A 214 11.52 9.67 -1.17
CA VAL A 214 12.80 9.24 -1.73
C VAL A 214 12.57 7.95 -2.49
N THR A 215 12.79 7.99 -3.80
CA THR A 215 12.97 6.76 -4.58
C THR A 215 14.34 6.20 -4.20
N ALA A 216 14.32 5.08 -3.50
CA ALA A 216 15.54 4.37 -3.12
C ALA A 216 15.73 3.15 -4.03
N HIS A 217 16.92 3.06 -4.59
CA HIS A 217 17.38 1.89 -5.32
C HIS A 217 18.41 1.17 -4.47
N GLU A 218 18.21 -0.12 -4.24
CA GLU A 218 19.29 -0.93 -3.69
C GLU A 218 20.31 -1.20 -4.80
N LEU A 219 21.49 -0.59 -4.68
CA LEU A 219 22.62 -0.82 -5.56
C LEU A 219 23.60 -1.75 -4.85
N ARG A 220 23.98 -2.87 -5.45
CA ARG A 220 24.96 -3.80 -4.85
C ARG A 220 26.23 -3.82 -5.68
N LEU A 221 27.34 -3.38 -5.07
CA LEU A 221 28.68 -3.46 -5.65
C LEU A 221 29.51 -4.44 -4.81
N ALA A 222 29.74 -5.63 -5.37
CA ALA A 222 30.47 -6.73 -4.73
C ALA A 222 29.88 -7.12 -3.36
N ARG A 223 30.68 -7.12 -2.28
CA ARG A 223 30.25 -7.50 -0.91
C ARG A 223 29.51 -6.40 -0.15
N ARG A 224 29.24 -5.25 -0.78
CA ARG A 224 28.61 -4.09 -0.14
C ARG A 224 27.26 -3.81 -0.78
N SER A 225 26.27 -3.58 0.06
CA SER A 225 24.98 -2.99 -0.34
C SER A 225 25.07 -1.48 -0.22
N TYR A 226 24.43 -0.77 -1.12
CA TYR A 226 24.31 0.68 -1.15
C TYR A 226 22.84 1.02 -1.33
N ILE A 227 22.37 2.06 -0.67
CA ILE A 227 21.08 2.66 -0.96
C ILE A 227 21.38 3.89 -1.81
N MET A 228 21.00 3.83 -3.08
CA MET A 228 21.05 4.97 -3.98
C MET A 228 19.70 5.69 -3.87
N CYS A 229 19.72 6.78 -3.11
CA CYS A 229 18.62 7.73 -3.05
C CYS A 229 18.81 8.76 -4.16
N ASP A 230 17.75 9.20 -4.82
CA ASP A 230 17.81 10.30 -5.83
C ASP A 230 18.25 11.66 -5.25
N ILE A 231 18.75 11.71 -4.00
CA ILE A 231 19.23 12.92 -3.33
C ILE A 231 20.72 13.20 -3.61
N ALA A 232 21.56 12.20 -3.94
CA ALA A 232 22.85 12.34 -4.66
C ALA A 232 23.59 11.00 -4.70
N THR A 233 24.56 10.86 -5.61
CA THR A 233 25.41 9.65 -5.74
C THR A 233 26.45 9.58 -4.60
N VAL A 234 26.42 8.51 -3.82
CA VAL A 234 27.36 8.23 -2.70
C VAL A 234 28.20 6.98 -2.98
N LYS A 235 29.44 6.93 -2.46
CA LYS A 235 30.45 5.93 -2.86
C LYS A 235 30.68 4.82 -1.83
N THR A 236 30.17 4.92 -0.60
CA THR A 236 30.26 3.87 0.44
C THR A 236 28.94 3.67 1.20
N LEU A 237 28.72 2.49 1.81
CA LEU A 237 27.56 2.25 2.69
C LEU A 237 27.62 3.14 3.93
N ASP A 238 28.82 3.39 4.47
CA ASP A 238 29.01 4.32 5.57
C ASP A 238 28.80 5.78 5.14
N GLU A 239 28.98 6.14 3.86
CA GLU A 239 28.61 7.47 3.32
C GLU A 239 27.11 7.60 3.03
N ALA A 240 26.45 6.52 2.60
CA ALA A 240 24.99 6.51 2.43
C ALA A 240 24.28 6.55 3.79
N LEU A 241 24.77 5.73 4.73
CA LEU A 241 24.36 5.78 6.12
C LEU A 241 24.79 7.09 6.73
N ALA A 242 25.98 7.64 6.50
CA ALA A 242 26.37 8.97 6.98
C ALA A 242 25.67 10.11 6.25
N LEU A 243 25.05 9.95 5.09
CA LEU A 243 24.18 10.98 4.50
C LEU A 243 22.78 10.87 5.08
N CYS A 244 22.23 9.67 5.23
CA CYS A 244 21.02 9.45 6.01
C CYS A 244 21.23 9.85 7.48
N TRP A 245 22.42 9.64 8.04
CA TRP A 245 22.79 9.81 9.44
C TRP A 245 23.45 11.15 9.70
N GLU A 246 24.08 11.88 8.78
CA GLU A 246 24.38 13.32 8.94
C GLU A 246 23.09 14.13 8.80
N HIS A 247 22.13 13.66 7.98
CA HIS A 247 20.80 14.27 7.90
C HIS A 247 19.93 13.93 9.12
N MET A 248 20.11 12.75 9.74
CA MET A 248 19.49 12.40 11.04
C MET A 248 20.29 12.91 12.28
N ALA A 249 21.62 12.98 12.25
CA ALA A 249 22.48 13.30 13.41
C ALA A 249 22.78 14.78 13.55
N ARG A 250 22.50 15.62 12.54
CA ARG A 250 22.24 17.05 12.79
C ARG A 250 21.03 17.29 13.71
N TYR A 251 20.24 16.25 14.01
CA TYR A 251 19.01 16.35 14.82
C TYR A 251 18.93 15.39 16.00
N VAL A 252 20.03 14.72 16.38
CA VAL A 252 20.02 13.83 17.56
C VAL A 252 21.15 14.07 18.56
N ILE A 253 22.26 14.74 18.20
CA ILE A 253 23.25 15.20 19.20
C ILE A 253 23.84 16.56 18.81
N ALA A 254 23.11 17.63 19.12
CA ALA A 254 23.52 18.98 19.55
C ALA A 254 22.37 19.97 19.28
#